data_AF-A0A6P2SN73-F1
#
_entry.id   AF-A0A6P2SN73-F1
#
_cell.length_a   1.000
_cell.length_b   1.000
_cell.length_c   1.000
_cell.angle_alpha   90.00
_cell.angle_beta   90.00
_cell.angle_gamma   90.00
#
_symmetry.space_group_name_H-M   'P 1'
#
loop_
_entity.id
_entity.type
_entity.pdbx_description
1 polymer ?
#
loop_
_entity_poly.entity_id
_entity_poly.type
_entity_poly.pdbx_seq_one_letter_code
_entity_poly.pdbx_strand_id
1 'polypeptide(L)'
;MQTTELLQELIDAVEAGGDAATFLGEAFISFYRGGKNKVDLRDSCKLDQRNFQLFTEMLTLRRRPGWSDDELHRVEQQIKKLLQITA
;
A
#
# COMPACT_ATOMS: atom_id res chain seq x y z
N MET A 1 -2.52 -14.54 5.21
CA MET A 1 -1.26 -13.94 4.73
C MET A 1 -0.50 -13.37 5.93
N GLN A 2 0.79 -13.69 6.05
CA GLN A 2 1.66 -13.07 7.05
C GLN A 2 1.88 -11.58 6.74
N THR A 3 2.33 -10.78 7.72
CA THR A 3 2.56 -9.33 7.53
C THR A 3 3.58 -9.06 6.42
N THR A 4 4.69 -9.80 6.41
CA THR A 4 5.76 -9.67 5.42
C THR A 4 5.29 -10.04 4.01
N GLU A 5 4.52 -11.12 3.88
CA GLU A 5 3.91 -11.56 2.60
C GLU A 5 2.99 -10.47 2.04
N LEU A 6 2.13 -9.89 2.88
CA LEU A 6 1.22 -8.81 2.49
C LEU A 6 1.97 -7.58 1.98
N LEU A 7 3.06 -7.20 2.66
CA LEU A 7 3.87 -6.05 2.25
C LEU A 7 4.61 -6.33 0.93
N GLN A 8 5.09 -7.56 0.73
CA GLN A 8 5.71 -7.95 -0.53
C GLN A 8 4.70 -7.96 -1.68
N GLU A 9 3.52 -8.56 -1.50
CA GLU A 9 2.46 -8.54 -2.52
C GLU A 9 2.04 -7.11 -2.90
N LEU A 10 2.04 -6.19 -1.93
CA LEU A 10 1.76 -4.78 -2.19
C LEU A 10 2.86 -4.13 -3.04
N ILE A 11 4.13 -4.39 -2.75
CA ILE A 11 5.25 -3.89 -3.56
C ILE A 11 5.14 -4.43 -4.98
N ASP A 12 4.93 -5.74 -5.13
CA ASP A 12 4.83 -6.40 -6.43
C ASP A 12 3.66 -5.82 -7.25
N ALA A 13 2.51 -5.56 -6.62
CA ALA A 13 1.36 -4.93 -7.27
C ALA A 13 1.66 -3.49 -7.72
N VAL A 14 2.43 -2.72 -6.94
CA VAL A 14 2.85 -1.37 -7.33
C VAL A 14 3.90 -1.41 -8.44
N GLU A 15 4.83 -2.36 -8.40
CA GLU A 15 5.87 -2.55 -9.42
C GLU A 15 5.30 -3.00 -10.76
N ALA A 16 4.25 -3.82 -10.76
CA ALA A 16 3.54 -4.24 -11.97
C ALA A 16 2.92 -3.07 -12.75
N GLY A 17 2.68 -1.94 -12.09
CA GLY A 17 2.16 -0.72 -12.71
C GLY A 17 0.66 -0.76 -13.03
N GLY A 18 0.21 0.19 -13.84
CA GLY A 18 -1.20 0.38 -14.20
C GLY A 18 -2.02 1.12 -13.14
N ASP A 19 -3.33 1.21 -13.35
CA ASP A 19 -4.22 2.05 -12.54
C ASP A 19 -4.29 1.60 -11.07
N ALA A 20 -4.20 0.28 -10.82
CA ALA A 20 -4.19 -0.28 -9.48
C ALA A 20 -2.92 0.08 -8.69
N ALA A 21 -1.77 0.15 -9.36
CA ALA A 21 -0.49 0.45 -8.71
C ALA A 21 -0.48 1.84 -8.06
N THR A 22 -0.94 2.85 -8.78
CA THR A 22 -1.03 4.22 -8.26
C THR A 22 -1.94 4.27 -7.03
N PHE A 23 -3.15 3.70 -7.12
CA PHE A 23 -4.08 3.71 -5.99
C PHE A 23 -3.52 2.96 -4.77
N LEU A 24 -2.99 1.75 -4.95
CA LEU A 24 -2.47 0.95 -3.85
C LEU A 24 -1.28 1.61 -3.15
N GLY A 25 -0.37 2.21 -3.92
CA GLY A 25 0.77 2.92 -3.36
C GLY A 25 0.37 4.18 -2.59
N GLU A 26 -0.52 5.01 -3.15
CA GLU A 26 -1.06 6.18 -2.47
C GLU A 26 -1.86 5.80 -1.22
N ALA A 27 -2.68 4.75 -1.31
CA ALA A 27 -3.45 4.23 -0.18
C ALA A 27 -2.54 3.75 0.95
N PHE A 28 -1.45 3.06 0.64
CA PHE A 28 -0.47 2.65 1.64
C PHE A 28 0.19 3.85 2.33
N ILE A 29 0.64 4.84 1.56
CA ILE A 29 1.25 6.06 2.12
C ILE A 29 0.24 6.82 3.00
N SER A 30 -1.02 6.92 2.56
CA SER A 30 -2.14 7.50 3.31
C SER A 30 -2.33 6.79 4.65
N PHE A 31 -2.43 5.46 4.62
CA PHE A 31 -2.58 4.60 5.78
C PHE A 31 -1.40 4.77 6.76
N TYR A 32 -0.17 4.72 6.27
CA TYR A 32 1.02 4.76 7.10
C TYR A 32 1.24 6.13 7.77
N ARG A 33 1.13 7.22 7.01
CA ARG A 33 1.44 8.58 7.49
C ARG A 33 0.30 9.27 8.22
N GLY A 34 -0.92 8.75 8.13
CA GLY A 34 -2.07 9.24 8.87
C GLY A 34 -2.49 10.65 8.48
N GLY A 35 -3.39 10.78 7.50
CA GLY A 35 -4.13 12.02 7.23
C GLY A 35 -3.38 13.13 6.48
N LYS A 36 -2.04 13.02 6.33
CA LYS A 36 -1.24 13.97 5.51
C LYS A 36 -1.39 13.75 4.00
N ASN A 37 -1.50 12.49 3.58
CA ASN A 37 -1.50 12.10 2.17
C ASN A 37 -2.77 11.29 1.88
N LYS A 38 -3.95 11.92 1.93
CA LYS A 38 -5.22 11.19 1.78
C LYS A 38 -5.40 10.73 0.33
N VAL A 39 -5.71 9.45 0.16
CA VAL A 39 -6.16 8.88 -1.11
C VAL A 39 -7.67 9.08 -1.29
N ASP A 40 -8.13 9.28 -2.53
CA ASP A 40 -9.55 9.27 -2.85
C ASP A 40 -10.07 7.83 -2.92
N LEU A 41 -10.90 7.43 -1.96
CA LEU A 41 -11.43 6.06 -1.91
C LEU A 41 -12.34 5.70 -3.10
N ARG A 42 -12.86 6.69 -3.86
CA ARG A 42 -13.63 6.39 -5.08
C ARG A 42 -12.79 5.66 -6.12
N ASP A 43 -11.48 5.90 -6.14
CA ASP A 43 -10.56 5.25 -7.06
C ASP A 43 -10.35 3.75 -6.75
N SER A 44 -10.84 3.26 -5.60
CA SER A 44 -10.90 1.82 -5.32
C SER A 44 -11.77 1.04 -6.33
N CYS A 45 -12.64 1.73 -7.09
CA CYS A 45 -13.41 1.12 -8.17
C CYS A 45 -12.54 0.62 -9.33
N LYS A 46 -11.29 1.11 -9.43
CA LYS A 46 -10.30 0.69 -10.44
C LYS A 46 -9.63 -0.64 -10.09
N LEU A 47 -9.84 -1.16 -8.89
CA LEU A 47 -9.23 -2.41 -8.44
C LEU A 47 -10.05 -3.61 -8.90
N ASP A 48 -9.36 -4.62 -9.43
CA ASP A 48 -9.92 -5.96 -9.53
C ASP A 48 -10.12 -6.59 -8.13
N GLN A 49 -10.74 -7.77 -8.10
CA GLN A 49 -11.03 -8.48 -6.85
C GLN A 49 -9.77 -8.76 -6.02
N ARG A 50 -8.64 -9.10 -6.65
CA ARG A 50 -7.39 -9.43 -5.94
C ARG A 50 -6.80 -8.18 -5.32
N ASN A 51 -6.70 -7.10 -6.09
CA ASN A 51 -6.15 -5.83 -5.64
C ASN A 51 -7.04 -5.17 -4.58
N PHE A 52 -8.37 -5.33 -4.68
CA PHE A 52 -9.29 -4.89 -3.63
C PHE A 52 -9.09 -5.67 -2.32
N GLN A 53 -8.90 -6.98 -2.40
CA GLN A 53 -8.57 -7.78 -1.22
C GLN A 53 -7.26 -7.30 -0.59
N LEU A 54 -6.21 -7.09 -1.40
CA LEU A 54 -4.92 -6.59 -0.95
C LEU A 54 -5.04 -5.23 -0.23
N PHE A 55 -5.80 -4.30 -0.82
CA PHE A 55 -6.12 -3.01 -0.20
C PHE A 55 -6.78 -3.17 1.18
N THR A 56 -7.83 -4.00 1.28
CA THR A 56 -8.54 -4.18 2.56
C THR A 56 -7.69 -4.87 3.63
N GLU A 57 -6.85 -5.83 3.24
CA GLU A 57 -5.91 -6.49 4.15
C GLU A 57 -4.85 -5.53 4.69
N MET A 58 -4.32 -4.66 3.83
CA MET A 58 -3.35 -3.63 4.19
C MET A 58 -3.86 -2.68 5.29
N LEU A 59 -5.15 -2.31 5.26
CA LEU A 59 -5.75 -1.46 6.31
C LEU A 59 -5.72 -2.08 7.71
N THR A 60 -5.46 -3.38 7.83
CA THR A 60 -5.39 -4.11 9.11
C THR A 60 -3.98 -4.28 9.66
N LEU A 61 -2.93 -3.84 8.94
CA LEU A 61 -1.52 -4.14 9.25
C LEU A 61 -1.13 -3.89 10.71
N ARG A 62 -1.51 -2.73 11.30
CA ARG A 62 -1.18 -2.39 12.70
C ARG A 62 -1.89 -3.24 13.76
N ARG A 63 -2.88 -4.04 13.37
CA ARG A 63 -3.57 -5.01 14.24
C ARG A 63 -2.93 -6.40 14.17
N ARG A 64 -2.06 -6.66 13.19
CA ARG A 64 -1.45 -7.97 12.98
C ARG A 64 -0.26 -8.18 13.93
N PRO A 65 -0.05 -9.38 14.48
CA PRO A 65 1.16 -9.69 15.22
C PRO A 65 2.43 -9.46 14.38
N GLY A 66 3.48 -8.95 15.01
CA GLY A 66 4.79 -8.78 14.35
C GLY A 66 4.89 -7.61 13.37
N TRP A 67 3.94 -6.66 13.37
CA TRP A 67 4.10 -5.42 12.59
C TRP A 67 5.29 -4.59 13.10
N SER A 68 5.95 -3.89 12.18
CA SER A 68 7.15 -3.08 12.47
C SER A 68 7.05 -1.72 11.77
N ASP A 69 7.22 -0.62 12.51
CA ASP A 69 7.22 0.72 11.91
C ASP A 69 8.37 0.90 10.92
N ASP A 70 9.55 0.36 11.23
CA ASP A 70 10.71 0.39 10.34
C ASP A 70 10.43 -0.32 9.01
N GLU A 71 9.69 -1.43 9.06
CA GLU A 71 9.30 -2.17 7.86
C GLU A 71 8.28 -1.38 7.04
N LEU A 72 7.25 -0.82 7.67
CA LEU A 72 6.28 0.04 7.00
C LEU A 72 6.95 1.27 6.38
N HIS A 73 7.94 1.85 7.06
CA HIS A 73 8.72 2.96 6.51
C HIS A 73 9.54 2.54 5.30
N ARG A 74 10.21 1.38 5.33
CA ARG A 74 10.97 0.84 4.18
C ARG A 74 10.07 0.64 2.96
N VAL A 75 8.89 0.04 3.17
CA VAL A 75 7.89 -0.16 2.11
C VAL A 75 7.41 1.18 1.55
N GLU A 76 7.17 2.18 2.41
CA GLU A 76 6.81 3.55 1.96
C GLU A 76 7.89 4.13 1.02
N GLN A 77 9.18 4.00 1.37
CA GLN A 77 10.26 4.51 0.53
C GLN A 77 10.35 3.78 -0.81
N GLN A 78 10.15 2.45 -0.82
CA GLN A 78 10.11 1.67 -2.06
C GLN A 78 8.95 2.08 -2.96
N ILE A 79 7.74 2.20 -2.42
CA ILE A 79 6.55 2.63 -3.15
C ILE A 79 6.75 4.04 -3.72
N LYS A 80 7.27 4.98 -2.93
CA LYS A 80 7.59 6.34 -3.42
C LYS A 80 8.55 6.31 -4.59
N LYS A 81 9.58 5.46 -4.53
CA LYS A 81 10.54 5.30 -5.64
C LYS A 81 9.87 4.73 -6.89
N LEU A 82 9.03 3.71 -6.76
CA LEU A 82 8.30 3.10 -7.88
C LEU A 82 7.32 4.09 -8.54
N LEU A 83 6.61 4.88 -7.73
CA LEU A 83 5.67 5.90 -8.19
C LEU A 83 6.33 7.23 -8.58
N GLN A 84 7.66 7.34 -8.47
CA GLN A 84 8.43 8.57 -8.73
C GLN A 84 7.95 9.77 -7.89
N ILE A 85 7.41 9.51 -6.71
CA ILE A 85 6.97 10.53 -5.75
C ILE A 85 8.21 11.03 -5.01
N THR A 86 8.64 12.25 -5.31
CA THR A 86 9.74 12.90 -4.59
C THR A 86 9.19 13.54 -3.31
N ALA A 87 9.92 13.43 -2.20
CA ALA A 87 9.52 13.92 -0.89
C ALA A 87 9.35 15.45 -0.83
#